data_AF-A0A8B6LKS2-F1
#
_entry.id   AF-A0A8B6LKS2-F1
#
_cell.length_a   1.000
_cell.length_b   1.000
_cell.length_c   1.000
_cell.angle_alpha   90.00
_cell.angle_beta   90.00
_cell.angle_gamma   90.00
#
_symmetry.space_group_name_H-M   'P 1'
#
loop_
_entity.id
_entity.type
_entity.pdbx_description
1 polymer ?
#
loop_
_entity_poly.entity_id
_entity_poly.type
_entity_poly.pdbx_seq_one_letter_code
_entity_poly.pdbx_strand_id
1 'polypeptide(L)'
;MSDARMTTAQRFLDALAAPQGTGADALMSLLHPDVRLMRLGKTVDGTAAVIDELRQGANGELSRRLQWQAPQPVVDSVVRLVGERRPGERDRGLVVTLGFDGDAIALVQQQRTPPPPPDAQPLVLPASLKRMIDHALVERHPMLVAYSDPEGQPVLSFRGSVQAYGDDQLAMWIRSPDGAFIRAIRHNPKLALVYRNEETKATYNFQGRARVSDLGSDRRRVFDASPEAERGHDFAMLGVVVLVDLDRVEGYAGLGPAGQVDQIRLVRGTVPN
;
A
#
# COMPACT_ATOMS: atom_id res chain seq x y z
N MET A 1 27.71 -18.97 11.24
CA MET A 1 27.18 -19.51 9.97
C MET A 1 28.21 -20.47 9.40
N SER A 2 27.85 -21.69 8.99
CA SER A 2 28.81 -22.65 8.40
C SER A 2 29.04 -22.36 6.91
N ASP A 3 30.26 -22.65 6.43
CA ASP A 3 30.60 -22.55 5.00
C ASP A 3 29.72 -23.44 4.12
N ALA A 4 29.31 -24.60 4.67
CA ALA A 4 28.38 -25.52 4.02
C ALA A 4 27.02 -24.86 3.73
N ARG A 5 26.41 -24.17 4.71
CA ARG A 5 25.12 -23.48 4.52
C ARG A 5 25.21 -22.30 3.56
N MET A 6 26.31 -21.54 3.59
CA MET A 6 26.54 -20.47 2.62
C MET A 6 26.69 -21.02 1.19
N THR A 7 27.37 -22.16 1.04
CA THR A 7 27.49 -22.86 -0.24
C THR A 7 26.13 -23.39 -0.72
N THR A 8 25.34 -24.01 0.17
CA THR A 8 23.97 -24.44 -0.13
C THR A 8 23.09 -23.27 -0.54
N ALA A 9 23.18 -22.13 0.15
CA ALA A 9 22.43 -20.92 -0.19
C ALA A 9 22.83 -20.35 -1.56
N GLN A 10 24.12 -20.36 -1.90
CA GLN A 10 24.59 -19.94 -3.22
C GLN A 10 24.06 -20.88 -4.32
N ARG A 11 24.16 -22.20 -4.12
CA ARG A 11 23.61 -23.18 -5.07
C ARG A 11 22.10 -23.06 -5.23
N PHE A 12 21.38 -22.77 -4.14
CA PHE A 12 19.95 -22.50 -4.19
C PHE A 12 19.66 -21.25 -5.02
N LEU A 13 20.42 -20.17 -4.79
CA LEU A 13 20.31 -18.93 -5.54
C LEU A 13 20.55 -19.16 -7.05
N ASP A 14 21.60 -19.88 -7.40
CA ASP A 14 21.92 -20.21 -8.79
C ASP A 14 20.79 -20.99 -9.45
N ALA A 15 20.23 -21.99 -8.75
CA ALA A 15 19.10 -22.77 -9.24
C ALA A 15 17.78 -21.95 -9.33
N LEU A 16 17.58 -21.00 -8.42
CA LEU A 16 16.44 -20.07 -8.43
C LEU A 16 16.50 -19.10 -9.61
N ALA A 17 17.70 -18.60 -9.94
CA ALA A 17 17.94 -17.69 -11.07
C ALA A 17 18.07 -18.40 -12.42
N ALA A 18 18.23 -19.74 -12.43
CA ALA A 18 18.44 -20.53 -13.65
C ALA A 18 17.26 -20.44 -14.65
N PRO A 19 17.51 -20.47 -15.97
CA PRO A 19 16.49 -20.39 -17.02
C PRO A 19 15.33 -21.40 -16.85
N GLN A 20 14.15 -21.09 -17.38
CA GLN A 20 12.97 -21.96 -17.31
C GLN A 20 13.31 -23.39 -17.77
N GLY A 21 12.80 -24.41 -17.06
CA GLY A 21 13.06 -25.82 -17.39
C GLY A 21 14.39 -26.39 -16.85
N THR A 22 15.24 -25.57 -16.25
CA THR A 22 16.49 -26.02 -15.58
C THR A 22 16.41 -25.86 -14.05
N GLY A 23 17.38 -26.38 -13.30
CA GLY A 23 17.54 -26.09 -11.86
C GLY A 23 16.63 -26.86 -10.89
N ALA A 24 15.62 -27.61 -11.37
CA ALA A 24 14.73 -28.38 -10.50
C ALA A 24 15.48 -29.47 -9.71
N ASP A 25 16.36 -30.22 -10.37
CA ASP A 25 17.18 -31.27 -9.73
C ASP A 25 18.15 -30.68 -8.71
N ALA A 26 18.72 -29.51 -9.02
CA ALA A 26 19.57 -28.78 -8.10
C ALA A 26 18.78 -28.40 -6.83
N LEU A 27 17.59 -27.81 -6.97
CA LEU A 27 16.72 -27.49 -5.82
C LEU A 27 16.37 -28.75 -5.03
N MET A 28 15.98 -29.84 -5.70
CA MET A 28 15.64 -31.12 -5.05
C MET A 28 16.76 -31.60 -4.11
N SER A 29 18.02 -31.46 -4.52
CA SER A 29 19.17 -31.87 -3.70
C SER A 29 19.49 -30.98 -2.50
N LEU A 30 18.91 -29.77 -2.43
CA LEU A 30 19.23 -28.76 -1.40
C LEU A 30 18.14 -28.63 -0.34
N LEU A 31 16.92 -29.07 -0.65
CA LEU A 31 15.75 -28.90 0.20
C LEU A 31 15.59 -30.07 1.18
N HIS A 32 15.18 -29.76 2.40
CA HIS A 32 14.72 -30.74 3.38
C HIS A 32 13.44 -31.45 2.85
N PRO A 33 13.20 -32.75 3.16
CA PRO A 33 11.98 -33.44 2.74
C PRO A 33 10.68 -32.72 3.15
N ASP A 34 10.66 -32.17 4.37
CA ASP A 34 9.54 -31.40 4.92
C ASP A 34 9.67 -29.89 4.71
N VAL A 35 10.36 -29.47 3.65
CA VAL A 35 10.53 -28.03 3.35
C VAL A 35 9.19 -27.32 3.23
N ARG A 36 9.13 -26.13 3.82
CA ARG A 36 8.00 -25.20 3.68
C ARG A 36 8.40 -23.97 2.87
N LEU A 37 7.55 -23.55 1.95
CA LEU A 37 7.61 -22.25 1.31
C LEU A 37 6.47 -21.35 1.78
N MET A 38 6.80 -20.10 2.10
CA MET A 38 5.85 -19.05 2.44
C MET A 38 6.03 -17.83 1.53
N ARG A 39 4.94 -17.30 1.01
CA ARG A 39 4.90 -15.99 0.34
C ARG A 39 3.58 -15.29 0.61
N LEU A 40 3.43 -14.07 0.12
CA LEU A 40 2.16 -13.34 0.23
C LEU A 40 0.99 -14.19 -0.28
N GLY A 41 0.04 -14.47 0.61
CA GLY A 41 -1.19 -15.20 0.32
C GLY A 41 -1.06 -16.69 0.00
N LYS A 42 0.12 -17.32 0.20
CA LYS A 42 0.28 -18.76 -0.06
C LYS A 42 1.36 -19.39 0.82
N THR A 43 1.05 -20.58 1.34
CA THR A 43 1.98 -21.50 1.98
C THR A 43 1.93 -22.83 1.24
N VAL A 44 3.09 -23.45 1.03
CA VAL A 44 3.26 -24.73 0.35
C VAL A 44 4.22 -25.59 1.15
N ASP A 45 3.92 -26.88 1.29
CA ASP A 45 4.75 -27.84 2.02
C ASP A 45 5.19 -28.99 1.09
N GLY A 46 6.35 -29.56 1.39
CA GLY A 46 6.90 -30.72 0.69
C GLY A 46 7.72 -30.35 -0.55
N THR A 47 8.79 -31.11 -0.78
CA THR A 47 9.83 -30.77 -1.76
C THR A 47 9.30 -30.54 -3.18
N ALA A 48 8.46 -31.45 -3.70
CA ALA A 48 7.94 -31.34 -5.06
C ALA A 48 7.08 -30.09 -5.27
N ALA A 49 6.17 -29.81 -4.33
CA ALA A 49 5.27 -28.66 -4.42
C ALA A 49 6.03 -27.33 -4.22
N VAL A 50 7.03 -27.31 -3.33
CA VAL A 50 7.91 -26.15 -3.15
C VAL A 50 8.71 -25.86 -4.41
N ILE A 51 9.27 -26.89 -5.07
CA ILE A 51 9.99 -26.70 -6.34
C ILE A 51 9.05 -26.17 -7.42
N ASP A 52 7.84 -26.73 -7.54
CA ASP A 52 6.85 -26.26 -8.50
C ASP A 52 6.53 -24.78 -8.28
N GLU A 53 6.27 -24.36 -7.03
CA GLU A 53 6.01 -22.96 -6.71
C GLU A 53 7.23 -22.05 -6.95
N LEU A 54 8.45 -22.50 -6.64
CA LEU A 54 9.67 -21.74 -6.90
C LEU A 54 9.93 -21.52 -8.39
N ARG A 55 9.53 -22.47 -9.25
CA ARG A 55 9.84 -22.43 -10.69
C ARG A 55 8.70 -21.83 -11.51
N GLN A 56 7.46 -22.21 -11.20
CA GLN A 56 6.24 -21.86 -11.96
C GLN A 56 5.34 -20.86 -11.24
N GLY A 57 5.49 -20.70 -9.92
CA GLY A 57 4.66 -19.82 -9.13
C GLY A 57 4.89 -18.33 -9.42
N ALA A 58 4.13 -17.48 -8.74
CA ALA A 58 4.08 -16.04 -9.00
C ALA A 58 5.46 -15.36 -8.92
N ASN A 59 6.38 -15.89 -8.11
CA ASN A 59 7.73 -15.34 -7.96
C ASN A 59 8.80 -16.04 -8.80
N GLY A 60 8.50 -17.17 -9.45
CA GLY A 60 9.49 -17.91 -10.23
C GLY A 60 9.95 -17.15 -11.46
N GLU A 61 9.03 -16.54 -12.20
CA GLU A 61 9.41 -15.67 -13.33
C GLU A 61 10.18 -14.45 -12.86
N LEU A 62 9.71 -13.83 -11.77
CA LEU A 62 10.37 -12.68 -11.18
C LEU A 62 11.81 -12.99 -10.81
N SER A 63 12.07 -14.10 -10.11
CA SER A 63 13.41 -14.44 -9.60
C SER A 63 14.47 -14.55 -10.69
N ARG A 64 14.10 -14.96 -11.91
CA ARG A 64 15.00 -15.06 -13.06
C ARG A 64 15.35 -13.72 -13.71
N ARG A 65 14.54 -12.68 -13.46
CA ARG A 65 14.75 -11.33 -14.00
C ARG A 65 15.55 -10.42 -13.05
N LEU A 66 15.72 -10.81 -11.80
CA LEU A 66 16.42 -9.98 -10.81
C LEU A 66 17.94 -10.03 -10.92
N GLN A 67 18.59 -8.98 -10.42
CA GLN A 67 20.01 -8.92 -10.12
C GLN A 67 20.19 -9.33 -8.67
N TRP A 68 20.80 -10.49 -8.44
CA TRP A 68 20.96 -11.03 -7.10
C TRP A 68 22.28 -10.58 -6.47
N GLN A 69 22.20 -10.12 -5.23
CA GLN A 69 23.36 -9.95 -4.38
C GLN A 69 23.87 -11.30 -3.87
N ALA A 70 25.12 -11.34 -3.41
CA ALA A 70 25.67 -12.52 -2.73
C ALA A 70 24.82 -12.87 -1.48
N PRO A 71 24.68 -14.16 -1.13
CA PRO A 71 23.97 -14.59 0.08
C PRO A 71 24.54 -13.92 1.33
N GLN A 72 23.65 -13.49 2.22
CA GLN A 72 24.01 -12.77 3.46
C GLN A 72 23.57 -13.58 4.68
N PRO A 73 24.48 -13.92 5.61
CA PRO A 73 24.07 -14.52 6.88
C PRO A 73 23.26 -13.51 7.70
N VAL A 74 22.18 -13.97 8.34
CA VAL A 74 21.40 -13.16 9.29
C VAL A 74 21.66 -13.63 10.71
N VAL A 75 21.44 -14.91 10.96
CA VAL A 75 21.81 -15.66 12.18
C VAL A 75 22.29 -17.05 11.75
N ASP A 76 22.85 -17.87 12.64
CA ASP A 76 23.54 -19.12 12.25
C ASP A 76 22.74 -20.12 11.41
N SER A 77 21.42 -20.13 11.50
CA SER A 77 20.51 -21.01 10.74
C SER A 77 19.72 -20.29 9.64
N VAL A 78 20.01 -19.01 9.37
CA VAL A 78 19.24 -18.19 8.43
C VAL A 78 20.13 -17.42 7.47
N VAL A 79 19.88 -17.60 6.18
CA VAL A 79 20.53 -16.85 5.09
C VAL A 79 19.50 -16.01 4.35
N ARG A 80 19.85 -14.77 4.04
CA ARG A 80 19.05 -13.84 3.24
C ARG A 80 19.64 -13.68 1.85
N LEU A 81 18.80 -13.78 0.84
CA LEU A 81 19.09 -13.48 -0.56
C LEU A 81 18.30 -12.23 -0.96
N VAL A 82 18.95 -11.27 -1.61
CA VAL A 82 18.31 -10.04 -2.06
C VAL A 82 18.44 -9.94 -3.58
N GLY A 83 17.31 -10.06 -4.26
CA GLY A 83 17.19 -9.84 -5.69
C GLY A 83 16.65 -8.44 -5.94
N GLU A 84 17.48 -7.59 -6.55
CA GLU A 84 17.11 -6.24 -6.95
C GLU A 84 16.56 -6.24 -8.37
N ARG A 85 15.63 -5.32 -8.64
CA ARG A 85 15.16 -5.12 -10.02
C ARG A 85 16.31 -4.58 -10.88
N ARG A 86 16.22 -4.83 -12.18
CA ARG A 86 17.10 -4.16 -13.15
C ARG A 86 16.69 -2.70 -13.32
N PRO A 87 17.63 -1.77 -13.52
CA PRO A 87 17.31 -0.38 -13.85
C PRO A 87 16.39 -0.30 -15.08
N GLY A 88 15.35 0.54 -15.01
CA GLY A 88 14.39 0.75 -16.11
C GLY A 88 13.22 -0.26 -16.17
N GLU A 89 13.26 -1.34 -15.39
CA GLU A 89 12.15 -2.29 -15.31
C GLU A 89 11.14 -1.89 -14.23
N ARG A 90 9.86 -2.21 -14.45
CA ARG A 90 8.76 -1.97 -13.48
C ARG A 90 8.60 -3.08 -12.44
N ASP A 91 9.52 -4.04 -12.45
CA ASP A 91 9.52 -5.17 -11.53
C ASP A 91 9.78 -4.77 -10.08
N ARG A 92 9.30 -5.62 -9.16
CA ARG A 92 9.62 -5.54 -7.73
C ARG A 92 10.90 -6.33 -7.47
N GLY A 93 11.69 -5.95 -6.49
CA GLY A 93 12.71 -6.83 -5.94
C GLY A 93 12.08 -8.01 -5.20
N LEU A 94 12.91 -9.00 -4.85
CA LEU A 94 12.53 -10.17 -4.08
C LEU A 94 13.57 -10.42 -2.99
N VAL A 95 13.13 -10.45 -1.74
CA VAL A 95 13.91 -10.94 -0.61
C VAL A 95 13.51 -12.40 -0.38
N VAL A 96 14.50 -13.29 -0.34
CA VAL A 96 14.30 -14.69 0.01
C VAL A 96 15.07 -14.98 1.29
N THR A 97 14.38 -15.51 2.29
CA THR A 97 14.99 -15.97 3.54
C THR A 97 14.97 -17.49 3.55
N LEU A 98 16.14 -18.09 3.73
CA LEU A 98 16.36 -19.53 3.84
C LEU A 98 16.61 -19.88 5.30
N GLY A 99 15.74 -20.71 5.87
CA GLY A 99 15.94 -21.35 7.16
C GLY A 99 16.45 -22.78 6.99
N PHE A 100 17.47 -23.15 7.77
CA PHE A 100 18.16 -24.43 7.65
C PHE A 100 17.84 -25.38 8.80
N ASP A 101 17.71 -26.67 8.49
CA ASP A 101 17.83 -27.79 9.43
C ASP A 101 19.03 -28.64 9.01
N GLY A 102 20.01 -28.80 9.90
CA GLY A 102 21.34 -29.25 9.53
C GLY A 102 21.92 -28.35 8.43
N ASP A 103 22.26 -28.92 7.28
CA ASP A 103 22.73 -28.19 6.09
C ASP A 103 21.67 -28.10 4.98
N ALA A 104 20.48 -28.67 5.20
CA ALA A 104 19.37 -28.67 4.26
C ALA A 104 18.43 -27.46 4.50
N ILE A 105 17.81 -26.96 3.44
CA ILE A 105 16.87 -25.84 3.51
C ILE A 105 15.49 -26.37 3.94
N ALA A 106 15.07 -26.03 5.16
CA ALA A 106 13.77 -26.42 5.71
C ALA A 106 12.69 -25.35 5.54
N LEU A 107 13.07 -24.08 5.35
CA LEU A 107 12.13 -22.98 5.18
C LEU A 107 12.59 -22.04 4.08
N VAL A 108 11.69 -21.68 3.18
CA VAL A 108 11.89 -20.66 2.15
C VAL A 108 10.80 -19.59 2.29
N GLN A 109 11.17 -18.38 2.68
CA GLN A 109 10.22 -17.26 2.78
C GLN A 109 10.52 -16.24 1.69
N GLN A 110 9.52 -15.88 0.91
CA GLN A 110 9.64 -14.94 -0.20
C GLN A 110 8.82 -13.68 0.07
N GLN A 111 9.49 -12.54 0.08
CA GLN A 111 8.88 -11.23 0.24
C GLN A 111 9.28 -10.34 -0.94
N ARG A 112 8.30 -9.91 -1.74
CA ARG A 112 8.55 -8.87 -2.74
C ARG A 112 8.85 -7.56 -2.02
N THR A 113 9.81 -6.81 -2.53
CA THR A 113 10.04 -5.44 -2.05
C THR A 113 8.81 -4.57 -2.37
N PRO A 114 8.67 -3.40 -1.72
CA PRO A 114 7.76 -2.38 -2.20
C PRO A 114 8.00 -2.13 -3.70
N PRO A 115 6.95 -1.87 -4.47
CA PRO A 115 7.12 -1.47 -5.87
C PRO A 115 7.83 -0.11 -5.93
N PRO A 116 8.43 0.25 -7.08
CA PRO A 116 8.71 1.66 -7.31
C PRO A 116 7.43 2.47 -7.11
N PRO A 117 7.50 3.66 -6.48
CA PRO A 117 6.41 4.61 -6.56
C PRO A 117 6.04 4.81 -8.04
N PRO A 118 4.74 4.82 -8.39
CA PRO A 118 4.36 5.14 -9.75
C PRO A 118 4.82 6.56 -10.11
N ASP A 119 5.00 6.79 -11.41
CA ASP A 119 5.31 8.12 -11.92
C ASP A 119 4.25 9.12 -11.45
N ALA A 120 4.69 10.33 -11.13
CA ALA A 120 3.77 11.39 -10.77
C ALA A 120 2.86 11.73 -11.95
N GLN A 121 1.56 11.86 -11.70
CA GLN A 121 0.55 12.26 -12.67
C GLN A 121 -0.14 13.55 -12.21
N PRO A 122 -0.74 14.33 -13.13
CA PRO A 122 -1.57 15.46 -12.77
C PRO A 122 -2.69 15.06 -11.80
N LEU A 123 -3.01 15.95 -10.87
CA LEU A 123 -4.05 15.73 -9.89
C LEU A 123 -5.45 15.77 -10.52
N VAL A 124 -5.93 14.59 -10.92
CA VAL A 124 -7.29 14.33 -11.35
C VAL A 124 -7.76 13.04 -10.69
N LEU A 125 -8.68 13.15 -9.73
CA LEU A 125 -9.24 12.00 -9.00
C LEU A 125 -9.99 11.08 -9.98
N PRO A 126 -9.62 9.78 -10.06
CA PRO A 126 -10.36 8.82 -10.87
C PRO A 126 -11.79 8.64 -10.36
N ALA A 127 -12.74 8.38 -11.26
CA ALA A 127 -14.15 8.16 -10.91
C ALA A 127 -14.35 7.02 -9.88
N SER A 128 -13.55 5.95 -9.97
CA SER A 128 -13.57 4.85 -9.01
C SER A 128 -13.18 5.30 -7.59
N LEU A 129 -12.17 6.18 -7.48
CA LEU A 129 -11.73 6.72 -6.19
C LEU A 129 -12.75 7.71 -5.62
N LYS A 130 -13.35 8.55 -6.46
CA LYS A 130 -14.46 9.45 -6.03
C LYS A 130 -15.60 8.65 -5.41
N ARG A 131 -16.04 7.57 -6.08
CA ARG A 131 -17.06 6.66 -5.53
C ARG A 131 -16.66 6.07 -4.18
N MET A 132 -15.42 5.58 -4.05
CA MET A 132 -14.94 5.05 -2.76
C MET A 132 -15.02 6.09 -1.64
N ILE A 133 -14.67 7.34 -1.93
CA ILE A 133 -14.74 8.46 -0.98
C ILE A 133 -16.20 8.76 -0.63
N ASP A 134 -17.06 8.95 -1.63
CA ASP A 134 -18.45 9.34 -1.44
C ASP A 134 -19.27 8.28 -0.68
N HIS A 135 -18.91 7.00 -0.82
CA HIS A 135 -19.56 5.88 -0.15
C HIS A 135 -18.84 5.41 1.12
N ALA A 136 -17.72 6.05 1.49
CA ALA A 136 -16.83 5.60 2.56
C ALA A 136 -17.57 5.30 3.88
N LEU A 137 -18.46 6.19 4.34
CA LEU A 137 -19.20 5.95 5.57
C LEU A 137 -20.21 4.79 5.44
N VAL A 138 -20.98 4.77 4.35
CA VAL A 138 -22.05 3.79 4.11
C VAL A 138 -21.48 2.38 3.96
N GLU A 139 -20.32 2.26 3.33
CA GLU A 139 -19.57 1.00 3.19
C GLU A 139 -18.73 0.66 4.43
N ARG A 140 -18.85 1.42 5.53
CA ARG A 140 -18.14 1.19 6.80
C ARG A 140 -16.61 1.29 6.68
N HIS A 141 -16.16 2.23 5.86
CA HIS A 141 -14.78 2.62 5.65
C HIS A 141 -14.56 4.12 5.96
N PRO A 142 -14.99 4.63 7.13
CA PRO A 142 -14.94 6.06 7.42
C PRO A 142 -13.50 6.59 7.31
N MET A 143 -13.34 7.73 6.66
CA MET A 143 -12.02 8.33 6.45
C MET A 143 -11.49 8.94 7.74
N LEU A 144 -10.19 8.74 8.00
CA LEU A 144 -9.47 9.36 9.11
C LEU A 144 -8.80 10.64 8.62
N VAL A 145 -8.94 11.72 9.37
CA VAL A 145 -8.28 13.01 9.13
C VAL A 145 -7.24 13.26 10.21
N ALA A 146 -6.03 13.63 9.79
CA ALA A 146 -4.94 14.09 10.62
C ALA A 146 -4.67 15.57 10.37
N TYR A 147 -4.57 16.36 11.44
CA TYR A 147 -4.28 17.79 11.40
C TYR A 147 -3.52 18.21 12.66
N SER A 148 -2.96 19.42 12.68
CA SER A 148 -2.36 20.00 13.89
C SER A 148 -3.32 21.00 14.51
N ASP A 149 -3.50 20.96 15.83
CA ASP A 149 -4.17 22.02 16.57
C ASP A 149 -3.29 23.29 16.66
N PRO A 150 -3.80 24.41 17.23
CA PRO A 150 -3.04 25.66 17.34
C PRO A 150 -1.75 25.56 18.15
N GLU A 151 -1.63 24.58 19.04
CA GLU A 151 -0.43 24.30 19.84
C GLU A 151 0.57 23.40 19.08
N GLY A 152 0.23 22.98 17.86
CA GLY A 152 1.04 22.12 17.02
C GLY A 152 0.90 20.63 17.33
N GLN A 153 0.01 20.24 18.24
CA GLN A 153 -0.22 18.85 18.62
C GLN A 153 -1.00 18.15 17.48
N PRO A 154 -0.51 16.99 16.99
CA PRO A 154 -1.25 16.18 16.03
C PRO A 154 -2.56 15.66 16.62
N VAL A 155 -3.64 15.82 15.87
CA VAL A 155 -4.99 15.35 16.18
C VAL A 155 -5.49 14.42 15.08
N LEU A 156 -6.12 13.32 15.49
CA LEU A 156 -6.76 12.34 14.61
C LEU A 156 -8.27 12.31 14.87
N SER A 157 -9.07 12.29 13.80
CA SER A 157 -10.52 12.20 13.91
C SER A 157 -11.13 11.51 12.69
N PHE A 158 -12.11 10.64 12.90
CA PHE A 158 -12.92 10.11 11.80
C PHE A 158 -13.89 11.18 11.28
N ARG A 159 -14.07 11.22 9.96
CA ARG A 159 -15.02 12.12 9.28
C ARG A 159 -15.91 11.30 8.36
N GLY A 160 -17.20 11.24 8.70
CA GLY A 160 -18.20 10.49 7.93
C GLY A 160 -18.76 11.24 6.71
N SER A 161 -18.61 12.56 6.66
CA SER A 161 -19.16 13.43 5.61
C SER A 161 -18.18 13.78 4.50
N VAL A 162 -17.01 13.13 4.45
CA VAL A 162 -16.01 13.37 3.40
C VAL A 162 -16.56 12.90 2.06
N GLN A 163 -16.46 13.76 1.05
CA GLN A 163 -16.95 13.52 -0.31
C GLN A 163 -16.01 14.17 -1.33
N ALA A 164 -15.97 13.64 -2.54
CA ALA A 164 -15.27 14.26 -3.65
C ALA A 164 -15.97 15.58 -4.07
N TYR A 165 -15.20 16.62 -4.36
CA TYR A 165 -15.70 17.93 -4.76
C TYR A 165 -15.06 18.39 -6.08
N GLY A 166 -15.23 17.60 -7.14
CA GLY A 166 -14.53 17.83 -8.41
C GLY A 166 -13.31 16.93 -8.56
N ASP A 167 -12.34 17.34 -9.37
CA ASP A 167 -11.19 16.51 -9.75
C ASP A 167 -10.04 16.57 -8.74
N ASP A 168 -9.93 17.63 -7.97
CA ASP A 168 -8.76 17.94 -7.17
C ASP A 168 -9.09 18.48 -5.77
N GLN A 169 -10.37 18.38 -5.37
CA GLN A 169 -10.86 18.84 -4.08
C GLN A 169 -11.70 17.77 -3.38
N LEU A 170 -11.68 17.82 -2.05
CA LEU A 170 -12.65 17.13 -1.19
C LEU A 170 -13.51 18.16 -0.46
N ALA A 171 -14.68 17.74 0.00
CA ALA A 171 -15.54 18.52 0.89
C ALA A 171 -15.93 17.70 2.12
N MET A 172 -16.25 18.38 3.21
CA MET A 172 -16.82 17.76 4.41
C MET A 172 -17.77 18.72 5.13
N TRP A 173 -18.85 18.15 5.67
CA TRP A 173 -19.77 18.86 6.54
C TRP A 173 -19.29 18.80 7.99
N ILE A 174 -19.11 19.96 8.63
CA ILE A 174 -18.67 20.09 10.02
C ILE A 174 -19.79 20.69 10.87
N ARG A 175 -20.39 19.86 11.73
CA ARG A 175 -21.54 20.23 12.58
C ARG A 175 -21.23 21.31 13.62
N SER A 176 -19.98 21.49 14.00
CA SER A 176 -19.55 22.46 15.02
C SER A 176 -18.74 23.59 14.37
N PRO A 177 -19.39 24.68 13.91
CA PRO A 177 -18.72 25.77 13.18
C PRO A 177 -17.63 26.47 14.00
N ASP A 178 -17.76 26.50 15.32
CA ASP A 178 -16.77 27.10 16.23
C ASP A 178 -15.93 26.05 16.96
N GLY A 179 -16.00 24.79 16.52
CA GLY A 179 -15.32 23.65 17.15
C GLY A 179 -13.79 23.67 16.99
N ALA A 180 -13.11 22.80 17.74
CA ALA A 180 -11.64 22.71 17.74
C ALA A 180 -11.05 22.49 16.34
N PHE A 181 -11.69 21.66 15.52
CA PHE A 181 -11.25 21.41 14.14
C PHE A 181 -11.26 22.68 13.28
N ILE A 182 -12.32 23.50 13.36
CA ILE A 182 -12.41 24.73 12.57
C ILE A 182 -11.35 25.74 13.02
N ARG A 183 -11.14 25.87 14.34
CA ARG A 183 -10.06 26.72 14.88
C ARG A 183 -8.68 26.26 14.41
N ALA A 184 -8.43 24.94 14.43
CA ALA A 184 -7.19 24.35 13.96
C ALA A 184 -6.94 24.63 12.47
N ILE A 185 -7.93 24.40 11.59
CA ILE A 185 -7.79 24.65 10.15
C ILE A 185 -7.60 26.14 9.82
N ARG A 186 -8.25 27.04 10.56
CA ARG A 186 -8.02 28.49 10.42
C ARG A 186 -6.61 28.89 10.81
N HIS A 187 -6.00 28.21 11.79
CA HIS A 187 -4.63 28.46 12.22
C HIS A 187 -3.60 27.81 11.29
N ASN A 188 -3.80 26.55 10.92
CA ASN A 188 -2.95 25.79 10.01
C ASN A 188 -3.83 24.97 9.05
N PRO A 189 -3.90 25.34 7.76
CA PRO A 189 -4.80 24.68 6.82
C PRO A 189 -4.31 23.28 6.40
N LYS A 190 -3.07 22.90 6.72
CA LYS A 190 -2.48 21.62 6.27
C LYS A 190 -3.13 20.45 7.01
N LEU A 191 -3.59 19.47 6.25
CA LEU A 191 -4.10 18.21 6.79
C LEU A 191 -3.73 17.03 5.89
N ALA A 192 -3.91 15.83 6.44
CA ALA A 192 -3.86 14.59 5.68
C ALA A 192 -5.14 13.78 5.94
N LEU A 193 -5.54 12.96 4.96
CA LEU A 193 -6.60 11.97 5.13
C LEU A 193 -6.10 10.60 4.71
N VAL A 194 -6.72 9.55 5.25
CA VAL A 194 -6.56 8.19 4.75
C VAL A 194 -7.92 7.54 4.53
N TYR A 195 -8.08 6.92 3.37
CA TYR A 195 -9.11 5.92 3.08
C TYR A 195 -8.51 4.53 3.21
N ARG A 196 -9.22 3.60 3.85
CA ARG A 196 -8.84 2.20 3.95
C ARG A 196 -10.08 1.31 3.84
N ASN A 197 -10.05 0.41 2.86
CA ASN A 197 -10.98 -0.71 2.78
C ASN A 197 -10.20 -1.99 3.09
N GLU A 198 -10.55 -2.68 4.18
CA GLU A 198 -9.86 -3.91 4.58
C GLU A 198 -10.28 -5.16 3.79
N GLU A 199 -11.42 -5.15 3.11
CA GLU A 199 -11.86 -6.28 2.29
C GLU A 199 -11.01 -6.36 1.02
N THR A 200 -10.92 -5.25 0.28
CA THR A 200 -10.11 -5.14 -0.95
C THR A 200 -8.64 -4.83 -0.68
N LYS A 201 -8.33 -4.39 0.54
CA LYS A 201 -7.03 -3.81 0.93
C LYS A 201 -6.72 -2.48 0.23
N ALA A 202 -7.71 -1.80 -0.37
CA ALA A 202 -7.51 -0.49 -0.96
C ALA A 202 -7.03 0.52 0.10
N THR A 203 -6.00 1.28 -0.22
CA THR A 203 -5.45 2.33 0.65
C THR A 203 -5.08 3.55 -0.15
N TYR A 204 -5.62 4.70 0.24
CA TYR A 204 -5.27 5.98 -0.35
C TYR A 204 -4.98 7.01 0.75
N ASN A 205 -3.82 7.66 0.63
CA ASN A 205 -3.44 8.80 1.45
C ASN A 205 -3.63 10.07 0.64
N PHE A 206 -4.14 11.09 1.31
CA PHE A 206 -4.44 12.40 0.74
C PHE A 206 -3.70 13.44 1.58
N GLN A 207 -3.12 14.44 0.93
CA GLN A 207 -2.55 15.61 1.58
C GLN A 207 -3.09 16.85 0.90
N GLY A 208 -3.43 17.87 1.67
CA GLY A 208 -4.00 19.09 1.12
C GLY A 208 -4.12 20.23 2.13
N ARG A 209 -4.81 21.27 1.67
CA ARG A 209 -5.05 22.51 2.41
C ARG A 209 -6.54 22.73 2.55
N ALA A 210 -7.02 22.76 3.79
CA ALA A 210 -8.41 22.95 4.11
C ALA A 210 -8.75 24.43 4.34
N ARG A 211 -9.98 24.80 3.97
CA ARG A 211 -10.57 26.10 4.26
C ARG A 211 -12.06 25.96 4.53
N VAL A 212 -12.60 26.83 5.37
CA VAL A 212 -14.04 26.97 5.51
C VAL A 212 -14.58 27.68 4.27
N SER A 213 -15.69 27.21 3.71
CA SER A 213 -16.39 27.91 2.63
C SER A 213 -17.54 28.75 3.17
N ASP A 214 -17.57 30.01 2.77
CA ASP A 214 -18.66 30.95 3.08
C ASP A 214 -19.73 30.98 1.98
N LEU A 215 -19.57 30.19 0.91
CA LEU A 215 -20.51 30.15 -0.21
C LEU A 215 -21.76 29.35 0.14
N GLY A 216 -22.93 29.99 0.03
CA GLY A 216 -24.21 29.32 0.25
C GLY A 216 -24.47 28.13 -0.69
N SER A 217 -23.93 28.19 -1.92
CA SER A 217 -24.01 27.09 -2.89
C SER A 217 -23.28 25.84 -2.42
N ASP A 218 -22.09 26.01 -1.81
CA ASP A 218 -21.31 24.88 -1.28
C ASP A 218 -22.06 24.25 -0.10
N ARG A 219 -22.67 25.08 0.76
CA ARG A 219 -23.44 24.63 1.93
C ARG A 219 -24.53 23.62 1.53
N ARG A 220 -25.38 24.01 0.58
CA ARG A 220 -26.47 23.15 0.13
C ARG A 220 -25.94 21.87 -0.54
N ARG A 221 -25.00 22.02 -1.48
CA ARG A 221 -24.42 20.91 -2.23
C ARG A 221 -23.79 19.85 -1.32
N VAL A 222 -22.95 20.28 -0.38
CA VAL A 222 -22.20 19.38 0.51
C VAL A 222 -23.13 18.74 1.54
N PHE A 223 -24.09 19.49 2.08
CA PHE A 223 -25.07 18.93 3.01
C PHE A 223 -25.95 17.87 2.32
N ASP A 224 -26.53 18.19 1.16
CA ASP A 224 -27.42 17.26 0.43
C ASP A 224 -26.69 15.97 0.02
N ALA A 225 -25.43 16.07 -0.37
CA ALA A 225 -24.60 14.91 -0.72
C ALA A 225 -24.02 14.15 0.49
N SER A 226 -24.09 14.71 1.70
CA SER A 226 -23.64 13.99 2.91
C SER A 226 -24.52 12.76 3.20
N PRO A 227 -23.96 11.68 3.77
CA PRO A 227 -24.74 10.51 4.14
C PRO A 227 -25.92 10.85 5.08
N GLU A 228 -27.02 10.10 4.97
CA GLU A 228 -28.24 10.36 5.75
C GLU A 228 -27.98 10.43 7.26
N ALA A 229 -27.14 9.53 7.79
CA ALA A 229 -26.76 9.54 9.19
C ALA A 229 -26.06 10.84 9.61
N GLU A 230 -25.21 11.41 8.76
CA GLU A 230 -24.54 12.69 9.04
C GLU A 230 -25.52 13.87 8.95
N ARG A 231 -26.44 13.86 7.97
CA ARG A 231 -27.51 14.87 7.87
C ARG A 231 -28.46 14.81 9.06
N GLY A 232 -28.81 13.61 9.52
CA GLY A 232 -29.68 13.39 10.68
C GLY A 232 -29.09 13.92 11.99
N HIS A 233 -27.76 13.98 12.10
CA HIS A 233 -27.07 14.58 13.23
C HIS A 233 -27.01 16.13 13.22
N ASP A 234 -27.45 16.77 12.14
CA ASP A 234 -27.53 18.23 12.00
C ASP A 234 -28.69 18.61 11.05
N PHE A 235 -29.90 18.17 11.39
CA PHE A 235 -31.11 18.37 10.59
C PHE A 235 -31.46 19.86 10.38
N ALA A 236 -31.02 20.73 11.30
CA ALA A 236 -31.16 22.18 11.19
C ALA A 236 -30.13 22.81 10.24
N MET A 237 -29.19 22.01 9.71
CA MET A 237 -28.10 22.42 8.82
C MET A 237 -27.39 23.65 9.41
N LEU A 238 -26.89 23.56 10.64
CA LEU A 238 -26.21 24.66 11.36
C LEU A 238 -24.68 24.60 11.23
N GLY A 239 -24.14 23.47 10.78
CA GLY A 239 -22.71 23.29 10.51
C GLY A 239 -22.13 24.19 9.42
N VAL A 240 -20.91 23.91 9.00
CA VAL A 240 -20.19 24.63 7.94
C VAL A 240 -19.54 23.64 6.97
N VAL A 241 -19.25 24.13 5.76
CA VAL A 241 -18.49 23.37 4.77
C VAL A 241 -17.02 23.64 4.95
N VAL A 242 -16.23 22.57 4.98
CA VAL A 242 -14.79 22.63 4.79
C VAL A 242 -14.46 22.03 3.43
N LEU A 243 -13.76 22.80 2.60
CA LEU A 243 -13.19 22.35 1.33
C LEU A 243 -11.71 22.07 1.53
N VAL A 244 -11.20 21.03 0.88
CA VAL A 244 -9.78 20.65 0.92
C VAL A 244 -9.24 20.68 -0.50
N ASP A 245 -8.36 21.63 -0.77
CA ASP A 245 -7.55 21.63 -1.99
C ASP A 245 -6.47 20.55 -1.85
N LEU A 246 -6.60 19.46 -2.60
CA LEU A 246 -5.64 18.36 -2.53
C LEU A 246 -4.32 18.79 -3.17
N ASP A 247 -3.20 18.52 -2.53
CA ASP A 247 -1.86 18.74 -3.08
C ASP A 247 -1.26 17.42 -3.59
N ARG A 248 -1.61 16.28 -2.96
CA ARG A 248 -1.11 14.95 -3.33
C ARG A 248 -2.08 13.84 -2.94
N VAL A 249 -2.19 12.84 -3.81
CA VAL A 249 -2.92 11.58 -3.54
C VAL A 249 -2.05 10.40 -3.95
N GLU A 250 -1.81 9.49 -3.02
CA GLU A 250 -0.98 8.29 -3.25
C GLU A 250 -1.68 7.07 -2.68
N GLY A 251 -1.68 5.97 -3.43
CA GLY A 251 -2.37 4.77 -2.96
C GLY A 251 -2.51 3.69 -4.01
N TYR A 252 -3.36 2.72 -3.71
CA TYR A 252 -3.62 1.54 -4.53
C TYR A 252 -5.03 1.00 -4.28
N ALA A 253 -5.64 0.40 -5.31
CA ALA A 253 -7.02 -0.06 -5.27
C ALA A 253 -7.20 -1.42 -4.58
N GLY A 254 -6.11 -2.14 -4.30
CA GLY A 254 -6.16 -3.39 -3.56
C GLY A 254 -4.87 -4.19 -3.60
N LEU A 255 -4.92 -5.41 -3.09
CA LEU A 255 -3.81 -6.37 -3.11
C LEU A 255 -4.18 -7.61 -3.92
N GLY A 256 -3.36 -7.92 -4.93
CA GLY A 256 -3.39 -9.17 -5.67
C GLY A 256 -2.16 -10.05 -5.37
N PRO A 257 -2.03 -11.22 -6.01
CA PRO A 257 -0.90 -12.14 -5.81
C PRO A 257 0.47 -11.52 -6.09
N ALA A 258 0.52 -10.51 -6.97
CA ALA A 258 1.72 -9.79 -7.33
C ALA A 258 2.03 -8.57 -6.41
N GLY A 259 1.14 -8.25 -5.48
CA GLY A 259 1.21 -7.06 -4.61
C GLY A 259 0.10 -6.05 -4.90
N GLN A 260 0.41 -4.77 -4.71
CA GLN A 260 -0.54 -3.65 -4.89
C GLN A 260 -1.00 -3.52 -6.34
N VAL A 261 -2.31 -3.29 -6.50
CA VAL A 261 -3.03 -3.15 -7.79
C VAL A 261 -3.44 -1.69 -7.98
N ASP A 262 -3.41 -1.20 -9.22
CA ASP A 262 -3.81 0.16 -9.63
C ASP A 262 -3.23 1.26 -8.73
N GLN A 263 -1.90 1.27 -8.63
CA GLN A 263 -1.19 2.28 -7.88
C GLN A 263 -1.32 3.64 -8.56
N ILE A 264 -1.53 4.69 -7.76
CA ILE A 264 -1.58 6.07 -8.22
C ILE A 264 -0.63 6.94 -7.42
N ARG A 265 -0.09 7.96 -8.09
CA ARG A 265 0.59 9.10 -7.47
C ARG A 265 0.17 10.35 -8.23
N LEU A 266 -0.81 11.04 -7.67
CA LEU A 266 -1.38 12.26 -8.23
C LEU A 266 -0.82 13.45 -7.46
N VAL A 267 -0.35 14.47 -8.17
CA VAL A 267 0.26 15.67 -7.56
C VAL A 267 -0.28 16.93 -8.22
N ARG A 268 -0.55 17.95 -7.40
CA ARG A 268 -0.97 19.27 -7.88
C ARG A 268 0.24 20.00 -8.49
N GLY A 269 0.09 20.51 -9.71
CA GLY A 269 1.14 21.21 -10.46
C GLY A 269 1.70 20.40 -11.63
N THR A 270 2.64 20.97 -12.39
CA THR A 270 3.30 20.29 -13.51
C THR A 270 4.25 19.23 -12.99
N VAL A 271 4.06 17.98 -13.42
CA VAL A 271 5.07 16.92 -13.30
C VAL A 271 6.31 17.41 -14.05
N PRO A 272 7.48 17.61 -13.40
CA PRO A 272 8.70 17.89 -14.14
C PRO A 272 8.97 16.71 -15.08
N ASN A 273 9.21 17.02 -16.36
CA ASN A 273 9.65 16.05 -17.36
C ASN A 273 10.91 15.30 -16.91
#